data_AF-A0A4Q0IVB1-F1
#
_entry.id   AF-A0A4Q0IVB1-F1
#
_cell.length_a   1.000
_cell.length_b   1.000
_cell.length_c   1.000
_cell.angle_alpha   90.00
_cell.angle_beta   90.00
_cell.angle_gamma   90.00
#
_symmetry.space_group_name_H-M   'P 1'
#
loop_
_entity.id
_entity.type
_entity.pdbx_description
1 polymer ?
#
loop_
_entity_poly.entity_id
_entity_poly.type
_entity_poly.pdbx_seq_one_letter_code
_entity_poly.pdbx_strand_id
1 'polypeptide(L)' 'MTQEQYTTMVLKADEGMALTQAGDVSIRDRIVTGTVYLAANDSPDNWKEITEAEGAEIAAAQAAERKVRSERM' A
#
# COMPACT_ATOMS: atom_id res chain seq x y z
N MET A 1 -23.26 -5.51 -27.43
CA MET A 1 -22.51 -4.67 -26.47
C MET A 1 -22.97 -5.07 -25.09
N THR A 2 -22.04 -5.35 -24.18
CA THR A 2 -22.35 -5.72 -22.79
C THR A 2 -21.81 -4.62 -21.89
N GLN A 3 -22.61 -4.18 -20.91
CA GLN A 3 -22.25 -3.12 -19.97
C GLN A 3 -22.40 -3.66 -18.55
N GLU A 4 -21.43 -3.37 -17.71
CA GLU A 4 -21.44 -3.73 -16.29
C GLU A 4 -21.15 -2.48 -15.46
N GLN A 5 -21.78 -2.39 -14.28
CA GLN A 5 -21.61 -1.30 -13.34
C GLN A 5 -21.15 -1.86 -12.00
N TYR A 6 -20.17 -1.20 -11.39
CA TYR A 6 -19.59 -1.60 -10.12
C TYR A 6 -19.68 -0.46 -9.11
N THR A 7 -19.96 -0.82 -7.86
CA THR A 7 -19.76 0.06 -6.70
C THR A 7 -18.35 -0.18 -6.16
N THR A 8 -17.61 0.88 -5.88
CA THR A 8 -16.26 0.80 -5.28
C THR A 8 -16.30 1.22 -3.81
N MET A 9 -15.45 0.60 -3.00
CA MET A 9 -15.22 0.99 -1.61
C MET A 9 -13.91 1.75 -1.52
N VAL A 10 -13.89 2.81 -0.70
CA VAL A 10 -12.71 3.63 -0.48
C VAL A 10 -12.33 3.54 1.00
N LEU A 11 -11.11 3.08 1.27
CA LEU A 11 -10.52 3.13 2.60
C LEU A 11 -9.75 4.43 2.75
N LYS A 12 -9.90 5.09 3.89
CA LYS A 12 -9.13 6.26 4.28
C LYS A 12 -8.47 5.94 5.61
N ALA A 13 -7.17 6.24 5.71
CA ALA A 13 -6.52 6.24 7.01
C ALA A 13 -7.10 7.34 7.90
N ASP A 14 -7.08 7.07 9.20
CA ASP A 14 -7.32 8.02 10.25
C ASP A 14 -6.24 9.11 10.27
N GLU A 15 -6.51 10.19 10.98
CA GLU A 15 -5.58 11.32 11.10
C GLU A 15 -4.25 10.89 11.73
N GLY A 16 -3.14 11.19 11.05
CA GLY A 16 -1.79 10.78 11.49
C GLY A 16 -1.43 9.33 11.20
N MET A 17 -2.25 8.63 10.40
CA MET A 17 -2.04 7.24 10.01
C MET A 17 -1.90 7.10 8.48
N ALA A 18 -1.45 5.92 8.05
CA ALA A 18 -1.40 5.50 6.67
C ALA A 18 -1.86 4.05 6.52
N LEU A 19 -2.20 3.64 5.31
CA LEU A 19 -2.56 2.28 4.94
C LEU A 19 -1.41 1.59 4.21
N THR A 20 -1.23 0.31 4.49
CA THR A 20 -0.33 -0.60 3.76
C THR A 20 -0.97 -1.98 3.61
N GLN A 21 -0.40 -2.84 2.75
CA GLN A 21 -0.92 -4.19 2.59
C GLN A 21 -0.69 -5.04 3.86
N ALA A 22 -1.73 -5.75 4.30
CA ALA A 22 -1.69 -6.65 5.46
C ALA A 22 -0.90 -7.94 5.18
N GLY A 23 -0.83 -8.35 3.91
CA GLY A 23 -0.12 -9.55 3.47
C GLY A 23 1.41 -9.41 3.41
N ASP A 24 2.05 -10.54 3.11
CA ASP A 24 3.47 -10.60 2.82
C ASP A 24 3.75 -10.05 1.41
N VAL A 25 4.06 -8.75 1.38
CA VAL A 25 4.47 -8.03 0.18
C VAL A 25 5.92 -7.63 0.34
N SER A 26 6.72 -7.90 -0.69
CA SER A 26 8.12 -7.50 -0.75
C SER A 26 8.26 -6.01 -0.43
N ILE A 27 9.34 -5.62 0.24
CA ILE A 27 9.52 -4.21 0.60
C ILE A 27 9.46 -3.31 -0.64
N ARG A 28 9.95 -3.80 -1.79
CA ARG A 28 9.95 -3.11 -3.08
C ARG A 28 8.55 -2.74 -3.58
N ASP A 29 7.61 -3.67 -3.43
CA ASP A 29 6.27 -3.56 -4.01
C ASP A 29 5.23 -3.12 -2.94
N ARG A 30 5.70 -2.88 -1.70
CA ARG A 30 4.88 -2.40 -0.59
C ARG A 30 4.41 -0.96 -0.82
N ILE A 31 3.14 -0.70 -0.52
CA ILE A 31 2.49 0.59 -0.68
C ILE A 31 2.29 1.22 0.70
N VAL A 32 2.49 2.52 0.79
CA VAL A 32 2.10 3.36 1.93
C VAL A 32 1.27 4.52 1.37
N THR A 33 0.01 4.65 1.80
CA THR A 33 -0.93 5.65 1.26
C THR A 33 -1.97 6.06 2.30
N GLY A 34 -2.47 7.30 2.23
CA GLY A 34 -3.60 7.72 3.08
C GLY A 34 -4.97 7.25 2.55
N THR A 35 -5.04 6.74 1.32
CA THR A 35 -6.31 6.33 0.71
C THR A 35 -6.11 5.16 -0.27
N VAL A 36 -7.04 4.21 -0.22
CA VAL A 36 -7.11 3.05 -1.11
C VAL A 36 -8.48 2.99 -1.77
N TYR A 37 -8.51 2.84 -3.09
CA TYR A 37 -9.72 2.55 -3.85
C TYR A 37 -9.74 1.06 -4.16
N LEU A 38 -10.67 0.34 -3.55
CA LEU A 38 -10.76 -1.11 -3.70
C LEU A 38 -11.37 -1.47 -5.06
N ALA A 39 -10.73 -2.41 -5.74
CA ALA A 39 -11.31 -3.05 -6.91
C ALA A 39 -12.56 -3.86 -6.52
N ALA A 40 -13.40 -4.18 -7.49
CA ALA A 40 -14.67 -4.87 -7.24
C ALA A 40 -14.52 -6.25 -6.56
N ASN A 41 -13.34 -6.87 -6.66
CA ASN A 41 -13.00 -8.16 -6.08
C ASN A 41 -11.91 -8.07 -5.00
N ASP A 42 -11.59 -6.86 -4.52
CA ASP A 42 -10.65 -6.65 -3.42
C ASP A 42 -11.38 -6.62 -2.06
N SER A 43 -10.65 -6.77 -0.96
CA SER A 43 -11.19 -6.77 0.39
C SER A 43 -10.46 -5.75 1.27
N PRO A 44 -11.17 -5.05 2.18
CA PRO A 44 -10.53 -4.25 3.23
C PRO A 44 -9.50 -5.03 4.06
N ASP A 45 -9.70 -6.33 4.25
CA ASP A 45 -8.80 -7.19 5.03
C ASP A 45 -7.40 -7.33 4.41
N ASN A 46 -7.25 -6.98 3.12
CA ASN A 46 -5.95 -6.94 2.45
C ASN A 46 -5.11 -5.73 2.86
N TRP A 47 -5.69 -4.81 3.62
CA TRP A 47 -5.09 -3.55 4.06
C TRP A 47 -5.08 -3.47 5.57
N LYS A 48 -4.05 -2.82 6.10
CA LYS A 48 -3.94 -2.48 7.51
C LYS A 48 -3.49 -1.04 7.65
N GLU A 49 -3.86 -0.48 8.78
CA GLU A 49 -3.40 0.85 9.18
C GLU A 49 -2.07 0.76 9.90
N ILE A 50 -1.23 1.76 9.68
CA ILE A 50 0.09 1.93 10.25
C ILE A 50 0.29 3.39 10.63
N THR A 51 1.14 3.63 11.60
CA THR A 51 1.56 4.98 11.97
C THR A 51 2.42 5.61 10.87
N GLU A 52 2.51 6.94 10.86
CA GLU A 52 3.46 7.65 9.99
C GLU A 52 4.91 7.20 10.20
N ALA A 53 5.29 6.86 11.44
CA ALA A 53 6.62 6.36 11.77
C ALA A 53 6.91 5.03 11.08
N GLU A 54 5.99 4.06 11.16
CA GLU A 54 6.10 2.78 10.44
C GLU A 54 6.12 2.99 8.92
N GLY A 55 5.35 3.96 8.41
CA GLY A 55 5.37 4.35 7.00
C GLY A 55 6.74 4.89 6.56
N ALA A 56 7.38 5.72 7.41
CA ALA A 56 8.71 6.25 7.15
C ALA A 56 9.79 5.16 7.17
N GLU A 57 9.68 4.17 8.04
CA GLU A 57 10.55 3.00 8.06
C GLU A 57 10.45 2.19 6.77
N ILE A 58 9.23 1.96 6.25
CA ILE A 58 9.01 1.29 4.97
C ILE A 58 9.67 2.08 3.83
N ALA A 59 9.49 3.40 3.78
CA ALA A 59 10.09 4.26 2.75
C ALA A 59 11.62 4.24 2.80
N ALA A 60 12.21 4.23 4.00
CA ALA A 60 13.66 4.13 4.19
C ALA A 60 14.19 2.76 3.72
N ALA A 61 13.51 1.67 4.05
CA ALA A 61 13.89 0.33 3.61
C ALA A 61 13.81 0.18 2.08
N GLN A 62 12.78 0.74 1.44
CA GLN A 62 12.68 0.81 -0.02
C GLN A 62 13.83 1.61 -0.65
N ALA A 63 14.24 2.72 -0.03
CA ALA A 63 15.37 3.51 -0.51
C ALA A 63 16.69 2.74 -0.38
N ALA A 64 16.88 1.98 0.70
CA ALA A 64 18.04 1.11 0.89
C ALA A 64 18.10 0.01 -0.18
N GLU A 65 16.98 -0.67 -0.46
CA GLU A 65 16.92 -1.72 -1.48
C GLU A 65 17.25 -1.18 -2.89
N ARG A 66 16.79 0.03 -3.23
CA ARG A 66 17.13 0.68 -4.49
C ARG A 66 18.64 0.93 -4.63
N LYS A 67 19.31 1.37 -3.54
CA LYS A 67 20.76 1.60 -3.52
C LYS A 67 21.54 0.30 -3.71
N VAL A 68 21.17 -0.74 -2.97
CA VAL A 68 21.81 -2.07 -3.08
C VAL A 68 21.68 -2.61 -4.51
N ARG A 69 20.53 -2.41 -5.17
CA ARG A 69 20.35 -2.82 -6.56
C ARG A 69 21.23 -2.03 -7.53
N SER A 70 21.35 -0.71 -7.35
CA SER A 70 22.19 0.11 -8.23
C SER A 70 23.68 -0.23 -8.14
N GLU A 71 24.15 -0.71 -6.99
CA GLU A 71 25.54 -1.11 -6.78
C GLU A 71 25.86 -2.52 -7.31
N ARG A 72 24.83 -3.33 -7.58
CA ARG A 72 24.96 -4.70 -8.14
C ARG A 72 24.79 -4.77 -9.66
N MET A 73 24.50 -3.64 -10.32
CA MET A 73 24.43 -3.50 -11.79
C MET A 73 25.72 -2.91 -12.32
#